data_AF-A0AAV7V9J9-F1
#
_entry.id   AF-A0AAV7V9J9-F1
#
_cell.length_a   1.000
_cell.length_b   1.000
_cell.length_c   1.000
_cell.angle_alpha   90.00
_cell.angle_beta   90.00
_cell.angle_gamma   90.00
#
_symmetry.space_group_name_H-M   'P 1'
#
loop_
_entity.id
_entity.type
_entity.pdbx_description
1 polymer ?
#
loop_
_entity_poly.entity_id
_entity_poly.type
_entity_poly.pdbx_seq_one_letter_code
_entity_poly.pdbx_strand_id
1 'polypeptide(L)'
;MASTLTQPPMVTDKDQYTTMERILQEITAVSRRIEGMDASISSLTLETKSIRSDIASFQSQVTGLDHCVGILETQMATIQGRFQDLLYLRSKITDLEDRSRRDNIRLFGIPENEEGSDVQAFLSSALPKLTSLTFDPPLEFQRVQSGPKTPQWIRKMSSDHCMPTTPYPDAPTSSSSTQPRTLPDGQI
;
A
#
# COMPACT_ATOMS: atom_id res chain seq x y z
N MET A 1 -4.22 -108.06 26.46
CA MET A 1 -3.88 -106.92 25.59
C MET A 1 -4.88 -106.88 24.46
N ALA A 2 -5.86 -105.98 24.52
CA ALA A 2 -6.77 -105.73 23.40
C ALA A 2 -6.73 -104.22 23.15
N SER A 3 -5.85 -103.81 22.25
CA SER A 3 -5.74 -102.42 21.81
C SER A 3 -6.86 -102.15 20.82
N THR A 4 -7.90 -101.45 21.28
CA THR A 4 -8.99 -100.98 20.41
C THR A 4 -8.47 -99.86 19.54
N LEU A 5 -8.14 -100.19 18.28
CA LEU A 5 -7.73 -99.21 17.28
C LEU A 5 -8.98 -98.50 16.75
N THR A 6 -9.33 -97.36 17.37
CA THR A 6 -10.40 -96.49 16.88
C THR A 6 -9.95 -95.88 15.56
N GLN A 7 -10.45 -96.40 14.43
CA GLN A 7 -10.27 -95.76 13.13
C GLN A 7 -10.94 -94.38 13.13
N PRO A 8 -10.29 -93.35 12.58
CA PRO A 8 -10.88 -92.03 12.45
C PRO A 8 -12.11 -92.09 11.51
N PRO A 9 -13.15 -91.27 11.75
CA PRO A 9 -14.39 -91.31 10.99
C PRO A 9 -14.14 -91.03 9.50
N MET A 10 -14.70 -91.87 8.62
CA MET A 10 -14.66 -91.67 7.17
C MET A 10 -15.52 -90.47 6.78
N VAL A 11 -14.92 -89.47 6.13
CA VAL A 11 -15.64 -88.36 5.49
C VAL A 11 -16.53 -88.95 4.39
N THR A 12 -17.83 -88.65 4.43
CA THR A 12 -18.77 -89.18 3.44
C THR A 12 -18.72 -88.36 2.15
N ASP A 13 -18.93 -89.00 1.00
CA ASP A 13 -18.85 -88.37 -0.34
C ASP A 13 -19.77 -87.12 -0.42
N LYS A 14 -20.93 -87.18 0.24
CA LYS A 14 -21.89 -86.07 0.38
C LYS A 14 -21.30 -84.83 1.08
N ASP A 15 -20.44 -85.02 2.08
CA ASP A 15 -19.79 -83.92 2.81
C ASP A 15 -18.72 -83.23 1.96
N GLN A 16 -18.14 -83.94 0.99
CA GLN A 16 -17.18 -83.37 0.04
C GLN A 16 -17.88 -82.45 -0.97
N TYR A 17 -19.05 -82.86 -1.50
CA TYR A 17 -19.83 -82.03 -2.44
C TYR A 17 -20.36 -80.74 -1.79
N THR A 18 -20.84 -80.81 -0.54
CA THR A 18 -21.32 -79.62 0.18
C THR A 18 -20.18 -78.63 0.49
N THR A 19 -18.99 -79.15 0.80
CA THR A 19 -17.79 -78.32 1.00
C THR A 19 -17.37 -77.64 -0.30
N MET A 20 -17.40 -78.36 -1.43
CA MET A 20 -17.10 -77.80 -2.75
C MET A 20 -18.08 -76.69 -3.15
N GLU A 21 -19.38 -76.90 -2.93
CA GLU A 21 -20.41 -75.90 -3.24
C GLU A 21 -20.23 -74.61 -2.45
N ARG A 22 -19.88 -74.72 -1.15
CA ARG A 22 -19.57 -73.56 -0.32
C ARG A 22 -18.36 -72.78 -0.83
N ILE A 23 -17.30 -73.48 -1.25
CA ILE A 23 -16.11 -72.85 -1.82
C ILE A 23 -16.45 -72.10 -3.10
N LEU A 24 -17.27 -72.68 -3.99
CA LEU A 24 -17.71 -72.01 -5.22
C LEU A 24 -18.52 -70.74 -4.94
N GLN A 25 -19.39 -70.77 -3.92
CA GLN A 25 -20.13 -69.58 -3.48
C GLN A 25 -19.18 -68.50 -2.95
N GLU A 26 -18.20 -68.87 -2.13
CA GLU A 26 -17.19 -67.94 -1.60
C GLU A 26 -16.33 -67.33 -2.74
N ILE A 27 -15.89 -68.13 -3.72
CA ILE A 27 -15.15 -67.64 -4.90
C ILE A 27 -16.00 -66.64 -5.70
N THR A 28 -17.29 -66.94 -5.89
CA THR A 28 -18.21 -66.05 -6.60
C THR A 28 -18.39 -64.73 -5.85
N ALA A 29 -18.49 -64.78 -4.51
CA ALA A 29 -18.58 -63.60 -3.67
C ALA A 29 -17.29 -62.75 -3.71
N VAL A 30 -16.13 -63.40 -3.68
CA VAL A 30 -14.82 -62.72 -3.81
C VAL A 30 -14.70 -62.06 -5.18
N SER A 31 -15.12 -62.74 -6.26
CA SER A 31 -15.07 -62.20 -7.63
C SER A 31 -15.89 -60.91 -7.76
N ARG A 32 -17.11 -60.88 -7.23
CA ARG A 32 -17.94 -59.66 -7.20
C ARG A 32 -17.30 -58.52 -6.40
N ARG A 33 -16.63 -58.83 -5.30
CA ARG A 33 -15.91 -57.82 -4.50
C ARG A 33 -14.73 -57.25 -5.29
N ILE A 34 -14.01 -58.06 -6.05
CA ILE A 34 -12.91 -57.62 -6.92
C ILE A 34 -13.44 -56.68 -8.00
N GLU A 35 -14.54 -57.03 -8.67
CA GLU A 35 -15.17 -56.15 -9.68
C GLU A 35 -15.58 -54.79 -9.08
N GLY A 36 -16.14 -54.79 -7.87
CA GLY A 36 -16.47 -53.55 -7.16
C GLY A 36 -15.24 -52.71 -6.79
N MET A 37 -14.13 -53.37 -6.43
CA MET A 37 -12.85 -52.70 -6.17
C MET A 37 -12.28 -52.11 -7.46
N ASP A 38 -12.33 -52.81 -8.58
CA ASP A 38 -11.85 -52.31 -9.88
C ASP A 38 -12.63 -51.07 -10.33
N ALA A 39 -13.94 -51.05 -10.14
CA ALA A 39 -14.76 -49.87 -10.41
C ALA A 39 -14.36 -48.68 -9.52
N SER A 40 -14.14 -48.93 -8.22
CA SER A 40 -13.72 -47.91 -7.26
C SER A 40 -12.33 -47.35 -7.58
N ILE A 41 -11.37 -48.22 -7.92
CA ILE A 41 -10.01 -47.85 -8.32
C ILE A 41 -10.05 -47.02 -9.61
N SER A 42 -10.90 -47.39 -10.57
CA SER A 42 -11.09 -46.63 -11.80
C SER A 42 -11.59 -45.21 -11.53
N SER A 43 -12.58 -45.08 -10.63
CA SER A 43 -13.10 -43.77 -10.21
C SER A 43 -12.02 -42.92 -9.52
N LEU A 44 -11.29 -43.48 -8.56
CA LEU A 44 -10.21 -42.77 -7.86
C LEU A 44 -9.09 -42.35 -8.82
N THR A 45 -8.82 -43.16 -9.84
CA THR A 45 -7.82 -42.84 -10.87
C THR A 45 -8.26 -41.62 -11.68
N LEU A 46 -9.54 -41.49 -12.01
CA LEU A 46 -10.09 -40.33 -12.72
C LEU A 46 -10.04 -39.07 -11.85
N GLU A 47 -10.46 -39.17 -10.59
CA GLU A 47 -10.42 -38.05 -9.65
C GLU A 47 -8.97 -37.56 -9.43
N THR A 48 -8.02 -38.49 -9.27
CA THR A 48 -6.60 -38.16 -9.15
C THR A 48 -6.05 -37.44 -10.38
N LYS A 49 -6.51 -37.81 -11.59
CA LYS A 49 -6.14 -37.10 -12.83
C LYS A 49 -6.73 -35.69 -12.87
N SER A 50 -7.98 -35.52 -12.43
CA SER A 50 -8.62 -34.20 -12.33
C SER A 50 -7.87 -33.28 -11.37
N ILE A 51 -7.62 -33.76 -10.15
CA ILE A 51 -6.86 -33.01 -9.12
C ILE A 51 -5.48 -32.61 -9.64
N ARG A 52 -4.79 -33.50 -10.37
CA ARG A 52 -3.50 -33.18 -10.98
C ARG A 52 -3.60 -32.03 -12.00
N SER A 53 -4.66 -32.01 -12.80
CA SER A 53 -4.92 -30.92 -13.75
C SER A 53 -5.18 -29.60 -13.01
N ASP A 54 -5.97 -29.63 -11.95
CA ASP A 54 -6.27 -28.44 -11.14
C ASP A 54 -5.01 -27.89 -10.45
N ILE A 55 -4.17 -28.77 -9.90
CA ILE A 55 -2.87 -28.40 -9.32
C ILE A 55 -1.98 -27.71 -10.37
N ALA A 56 -1.92 -28.24 -11.60
CA ALA A 56 -1.13 -27.63 -12.67
C ALA A 56 -1.66 -26.22 -13.04
N SER A 57 -2.98 -26.05 -13.08
CA SER A 57 -3.62 -24.74 -13.29
C SER A 57 -3.28 -23.76 -12.18
N PHE A 58 -3.39 -24.18 -10.91
CA PHE A 58 -3.06 -23.33 -9.77
C PHE A 58 -1.58 -22.97 -9.74
N GLN A 59 -0.67 -23.88 -10.08
CA GLN A 59 0.76 -23.57 -10.20
C GLN A 59 1.01 -22.50 -11.28
N SER A 60 0.32 -22.58 -12.42
CA SER A 60 0.41 -21.55 -13.45
C SER A 60 -0.13 -20.20 -12.98
N GLN A 61 -1.20 -20.17 -12.19
CA GLN A 61 -1.76 -18.92 -11.66
C GLN A 61 -0.82 -18.31 -10.61
N VAL A 62 -0.26 -19.12 -9.70
CA VAL A 62 0.69 -18.66 -8.68
C VAL A 62 1.93 -18.05 -9.33
N THR A 63 2.52 -18.73 -10.30
CA THR A 63 3.69 -18.18 -11.03
C THR A 63 3.37 -16.88 -11.78
N GLY A 64 2.15 -16.74 -12.32
CA GLY A 64 1.68 -15.49 -12.91
C GLY A 64 1.52 -14.35 -11.88
N LEU A 65 0.98 -14.66 -10.71
CA LEU A 65 0.86 -13.70 -9.62
C LEU A 65 2.23 -13.26 -9.09
N ASP A 66 3.17 -14.19 -8.90
CA ASP A 66 4.54 -13.88 -8.48
C ASP A 66 5.22 -12.93 -9.47
N HIS A 67 5.02 -13.13 -10.77
CA HIS A 67 5.53 -12.23 -11.80
C HIS A 67 4.93 -10.82 -11.71
N CYS A 68 3.60 -10.72 -11.53
CA CYS A 68 2.92 -9.43 -11.35
C CYS A 68 3.39 -8.70 -10.09
N VAL A 69 3.58 -9.41 -8.99
CA VAL A 69 4.13 -8.85 -7.74
C VAL A 69 5.53 -8.29 -7.99
N GLY A 70 6.41 -9.04 -8.66
CA GLY A 70 7.74 -8.55 -9.01
C GLY A 70 7.72 -7.28 -9.87
N ILE A 71 6.81 -7.19 -10.86
CA ILE A 71 6.63 -5.96 -11.64
C ILE A 71 6.21 -4.80 -10.74
N LEU A 72 5.21 -5.00 -9.88
CA LEU A 72 4.72 -3.94 -8.98
C LEU A 72 5.80 -3.45 -8.01
N GLU A 73 6.62 -4.35 -7.47
CA GLU A 73 7.76 -3.99 -6.62
C GLU A 73 8.77 -3.11 -7.35
N THR A 74 9.13 -3.45 -8.60
CA THR A 74 10.06 -2.63 -9.40
C THR A 74 9.49 -1.25 -9.74
N GLN A 75 8.19 -1.17 -10.04
CA GLN A 75 7.50 0.10 -10.27
C GLN A 75 7.47 0.96 -9.01
N MET A 76 7.21 0.35 -7.85
CA MET A 76 7.21 1.04 -6.57
C MET A 76 8.58 1.61 -6.23
N ALA A 77 9.65 0.83 -6.42
CA ALA A 77 11.03 1.32 -6.24
C ALA A 77 11.35 2.50 -7.17
N THR A 78 10.89 2.44 -8.43
CA THR A 78 11.05 3.54 -9.39
C THR A 78 10.32 4.81 -8.95
N ILE A 79 9.07 4.69 -8.48
CA ILE A 79 8.28 5.83 -7.99
C ILE A 79 8.93 6.44 -6.75
N GLN A 80 9.40 5.61 -5.82
CA GLN A 80 10.11 6.07 -4.62
C GLN A 80 11.37 6.86 -4.99
N GLY A 81 12.18 6.38 -5.94
CA GLY A 81 13.35 7.11 -6.45
C GLY A 81 12.98 8.48 -7.01
N ARG A 82 11.96 8.53 -7.89
CA ARG A 82 11.48 9.80 -8.46
C ARG A 82 10.96 10.77 -7.39
N PHE A 83 10.32 10.26 -6.33
CA PHE A 83 9.86 11.09 -5.23
C PHE A 83 11.03 11.72 -4.47
N GLN A 84 12.10 10.95 -4.21
CA GLN A 84 13.31 11.49 -3.60
C GLN A 84 13.97 12.57 -4.46
N ASP A 85 14.03 12.36 -5.78
CA ASP A 85 14.55 13.36 -6.72
C ASP A 85 13.72 14.66 -6.66
N LEU A 86 12.38 14.55 -6.60
CA LEU A 86 11.51 15.71 -6.46
C LEU A 86 11.73 16.46 -5.15
N LEU A 87 11.92 15.75 -4.02
CA LEU A 87 12.24 16.39 -2.74
C LEU A 87 13.59 17.11 -2.80
N TYR A 88 14.60 16.48 -3.39
CA TYR A 88 15.92 17.07 -3.59
C TYR A 88 15.84 18.33 -4.47
N LEU A 89 15.16 18.25 -5.62
CA LEU A 89 14.96 19.38 -6.51
C LEU A 89 14.18 20.50 -5.82
N ARG A 90 13.16 20.17 -5.03
CA ARG A 90 12.41 21.17 -4.26
C ARG A 90 13.30 21.90 -3.26
N SER A 91 14.11 21.17 -2.50
CA SER A 91 15.09 21.76 -1.59
C SER A 91 16.09 22.65 -2.32
N LYS A 92 16.57 22.20 -3.49
CA LYS A 92 17.50 22.96 -4.31
C LYS A 92 16.89 24.25 -4.83
N ILE A 93 15.63 24.22 -5.28
CA ILE A 93 14.88 25.40 -5.71
C ILE A 93 14.75 26.39 -4.56
N THR A 94 14.35 25.93 -3.37
CA THR A 94 14.25 26.82 -2.19
C THR A 94 15.58 27.49 -1.87
N ASP A 95 16.69 26.73 -1.85
CA ASP A 95 18.04 27.29 -1.62
C ASP A 95 18.43 28.35 -2.68
N LEU A 96 18.07 28.11 -3.95
CA LEU A 96 18.32 29.07 -5.03
C LEU A 96 17.43 30.30 -4.92
N GLU A 97 16.15 30.14 -4.56
CA GLU A 97 15.22 31.26 -4.32
C GLU A 97 15.69 32.12 -3.14
N ASP A 98 16.12 31.51 -2.05
CA ASP A 98 16.63 32.20 -0.86
C ASP A 98 17.91 32.97 -1.16
N ARG A 99 18.85 32.36 -1.90
CA ARG A 99 20.07 33.04 -2.35
C ARG A 99 19.77 34.19 -3.31
N SER A 100 18.82 33.99 -4.22
CA SER A 100 18.42 35.02 -5.18
C SER A 100 17.74 36.22 -4.50
N ARG A 101 17.09 36.00 -3.35
CA ARG A 101 16.37 37.06 -2.60
C ARG A 101 17.12 37.56 -1.37
N ARG A 102 18.30 37.01 -1.08
CA ARG A 102 19.09 37.34 0.12
C ARG A 102 19.36 38.82 0.27
N ASP A 103 19.63 39.49 -0.84
CA ASP A 103 20.00 40.91 -0.85
C ASP A 103 18.76 41.82 -1.01
N ASN A 104 17.55 41.25 -1.03
CA ASN A 104 16.31 42.01 -1.13
C ASN A 104 15.80 42.39 0.27
N ILE A 105 15.72 43.69 0.54
CA ILE A 105 15.07 44.23 1.74
C ILE A 105 13.63 44.63 1.41
N ARG A 106 12.67 44.24 2.26
CA ARG A 106 11.26 44.66 2.15
C ARG A 106 10.94 45.68 3.24
N LEU A 107 10.50 46.86 2.83
CA LEU A 107 10.02 47.91 3.73
C LEU A 107 8.49 47.93 3.69
N PHE A 108 7.85 47.95 4.85
CA PHE A 108 6.40 48.02 5.01
C PHE A 108 6.01 49.29 5.76
N GLY A 109 4.78 49.78 5.53
CA GLY A 109 4.26 50.96 6.23
C GLY A 109 4.67 52.30 5.63
N ILE A 110 5.29 52.31 4.44
CA ILE A 110 5.51 53.55 3.69
C ILE A 110 4.18 53.99 3.07
N PRO A 111 3.67 55.20 3.38
CA PRO A 111 2.43 55.70 2.81
C PRO A 111 2.57 55.92 1.30
N GLU A 112 1.54 55.55 0.55
CA GLU A 112 1.54 55.69 -0.90
C GLU A 112 1.60 57.16 -1.31
N ASN A 113 2.42 57.47 -2.32
CA ASN A 113 2.68 58.81 -2.88
C ASN A 113 3.62 59.71 -2.08
N GLU A 114 4.08 59.33 -0.88
CA GLU A 114 5.17 60.06 -0.20
C GLU A 114 6.55 59.76 -0.80
N GLU A 115 6.69 58.63 -1.49
CA GLU A 115 7.91 58.22 -2.20
C GLU A 115 8.22 59.12 -3.42
N GLY A 116 7.23 59.87 -3.92
CA GLY A 116 7.36 60.70 -5.12
C GLY A 116 7.52 59.88 -6.41
N SER A 117 8.13 60.49 -7.44
CA SER A 117 8.38 59.83 -8.74
C SER A 117 9.65 58.96 -8.75
N ASP A 118 10.57 59.17 -7.80
CA ASP A 118 11.84 58.45 -7.70
C ASP A 118 12.02 57.87 -6.29
N VAL A 119 11.65 56.60 -6.17
CA VAL A 119 11.69 55.84 -4.92
C VAL A 119 13.14 55.67 -4.43
N GLN A 120 14.11 55.58 -5.35
CA GLN A 120 15.51 55.38 -4.98
C GLN A 120 16.08 56.63 -4.29
N ALA A 121 15.81 57.82 -4.84
CA ALA A 121 16.23 59.08 -4.23
C ALA A 121 15.60 59.28 -2.84
N PHE A 122 14.31 58.94 -2.68
CA PHE A 122 13.64 58.96 -1.38
C PHE A 122 14.36 58.07 -0.36
N LEU A 123 14.60 56.79 -0.69
CA LEU A 123 15.25 55.84 0.21
C LEU A 123 16.68 56.23 0.58
N SER A 124 17.48 56.74 -0.37
CA SER A 124 18.84 57.24 -0.10
C SER A 124 18.86 58.35 0.96
N SER A 125 17.81 59.18 1.01
CA SER A 125 17.71 60.27 1.98
C SER A 125 17.01 59.87 3.30
N ALA A 126 16.10 58.89 3.24
CA ALA A 126 15.27 58.49 4.37
C ALA A 126 15.93 57.43 5.26
N LEU A 127 16.62 56.44 4.67
CA LEU A 127 17.24 55.35 5.43
C LEU A 127 18.30 55.83 6.43
N PRO A 128 19.24 56.73 6.08
CA PRO A 128 20.22 57.24 7.05
C PRO A 128 19.55 57.97 8.22
N LYS A 129 18.47 58.72 7.96
CA LYS A 129 17.71 59.44 8.98
C LYS A 129 16.98 58.47 9.93
N LEU A 130 16.41 57.40 9.39
CA LEU A 130 15.63 56.43 10.16
C LEU A 130 16.51 55.52 11.01
N THR A 131 17.66 55.12 10.47
CA THR A 131 18.59 54.18 11.11
C THR A 131 19.62 54.86 12.00
N SER A 132 19.79 56.18 11.87
CA SER A 132 20.90 56.94 12.49
C SER A 132 22.29 56.39 12.14
N LEU A 133 22.39 55.63 11.04
CA LEU A 133 23.64 55.06 10.55
C LEU A 133 24.25 55.99 9.50
N THR A 134 25.57 56.10 9.54
CA THR A 134 26.35 56.73 8.47
C THR A 134 26.89 55.61 7.58
N PHE A 135 26.58 55.68 6.28
CA PHE A 135 27.04 54.71 5.29
C PHE A 135 28.23 55.29 4.52
N ASP A 136 29.39 54.65 4.66
CA ASP A 136 30.60 54.94 3.89
C ASP A 136 31.17 53.62 3.34
N PRO A 137 31.07 53.33 2.03
CA PRO A 137 30.53 54.20 0.96
C PRO A 137 29.00 54.41 1.03
N PRO A 138 28.45 55.39 0.28
CA PRO A 138 27.03 55.66 0.24
C PRO A 138 26.20 54.44 -0.19
N LEU A 139 24.92 54.41 0.20
CA LEU A 139 24.01 53.32 -0.16
C LEU A 139 23.89 53.16 -1.67
N GLU A 140 24.23 51.98 -2.16
CA GLU A 140 24.02 51.57 -3.55
C GLU A 140 22.81 50.66 -3.65
N PHE A 141 21.94 50.93 -4.63
CA PHE A 141 20.75 50.12 -4.89
C PHE A 141 20.90 49.47 -6.26
N GLN A 142 20.88 48.13 -6.29
CA GLN A 142 20.85 47.41 -7.56
C GLN A 142 19.50 47.56 -8.27
N ARG A 143 18.41 47.57 -7.50
CA ARG A 143 17.04 47.79 -7.99
C ARG A 143 16.14 48.21 -6.84
N VAL A 144 15.23 49.15 -7.11
CA VAL A 144 14.16 49.55 -6.19
C VAL A 144 12.83 49.44 -6.93
N GLN A 145 11.82 48.86 -6.28
CA GLN A 145 10.47 48.77 -6.81
C GLN A 145 9.44 48.86 -5.69
N SER A 146 8.38 49.64 -5.90
CA SER A 146 7.20 49.57 -5.03
C SER A 146 6.52 48.22 -5.22
N GLY A 147 6.10 47.59 -4.13
CA GLY A 147 5.40 46.32 -4.19
C GLY A 147 4.06 46.43 -4.94
N PRO A 148 3.43 45.30 -5.31
CA PRO A 148 2.09 45.31 -5.88
C PRO A 148 1.13 46.06 -4.94
N LYS A 149 0.43 47.07 -5.47
CA LYS A 149 -0.52 47.87 -4.69
C LYS A 149 -1.57 46.93 -4.10
N THR A 150 -1.68 46.91 -2.77
CA THR A 150 -2.69 46.09 -2.09
C THR A 150 -4.08 46.55 -2.54
N PRO A 151 -4.94 45.62 -2.99
CA PRO A 151 -6.32 45.94 -3.32
C PRO A 151 -7.02 46.63 -2.15
N GLN A 152 -7.83 47.65 -2.47
CA GLN A 152 -8.52 48.51 -1.50
C GLN A 152 -9.33 47.73 -0.43
N TRP A 153 -9.81 46.52 -0.75
CA TRP A 153 -10.59 45.68 0.17
C TRP A 153 -9.75 45.03 1.28
N ILE A 154 -8.46 44.79 1.07
CA ILE A 154 -7.55 44.27 2.11
C ILE A 154 -7.21 45.37 3.12
N ARG A 155 -7.15 46.64 2.70
CA ARG A 155 -6.85 47.79 3.57
C ARG A 155 -7.94 48.05 4.61
N LYS A 156 -9.22 47.95 4.21
CA LYS A 156 -10.35 48.13 5.14
C LYS A 156 -10.34 47.10 6.26
N MET A 157 -9.95 45.86 5.98
CA MET A 157 -9.89 44.80 6.99
C MET A 157 -8.77 45.03 8.03
N SER A 158 -7.64 45.63 7.64
CA SER A 158 -6.52 45.88 8.54
C SER A 158 -6.73 47.09 9.48
N SER A 159 -7.65 48.00 9.15
CA SER A 159 -7.90 49.20 9.98
C SER A 159 -8.92 48.93 11.08
N ASP A 160 -9.83 47.96 10.89
CA ASP A 160 -10.96 47.73 11.80
C ASP A 160 -10.76 46.51 12.72
N HIS A 161 -9.83 45.59 12.45
CA HIS A 161 -9.67 44.37 13.23
C HIS A 161 -8.18 43.99 13.40
N CYS A 162 -7.73 43.84 14.66
CA CYS A 162 -6.52 43.07 14.97
C CYS A 162 -6.61 41.72 14.28
N MET A 163 -5.62 41.39 13.44
CA MET A 163 -5.53 40.09 12.78
C MET A 163 -5.45 38.98 13.84
N PRO A 164 -6.29 37.92 13.78
CA PRO A 164 -5.95 36.67 14.44
C PRO A 164 -4.76 36.10 13.68
N THR A 165 -3.65 35.89 14.37
CA THR A 165 -2.54 35.07 13.88
C THR A 165 -3.09 33.70 13.52
N THR A 166 -3.28 33.43 12.23
CA THR A 166 -3.55 32.07 11.78
C THR A 166 -2.23 31.30 11.86
N PRO A 167 -2.16 30.18 12.61
CA PRO A 167 -1.04 29.27 12.49
C PRO A 167 -1.03 28.73 11.06
N TYR A 168 0.16 28.64 10.48
CA TYR A 168 0.41 27.87 9.26
C TYR A 168 -0.32 26.52 9.35
N PRO A 169 -1.00 26.03 8.29
CA PRO A 169 -1.57 24.70 8.33
C PRO A 169 -0.42 23.70 8.37
N ASP A 170 -0.27 23.04 9.52
CA ASP A 170 0.61 21.88 9.68
C ASP A 170 0.25 20.82 8.64
N ALA A 171 1.28 20.17 8.12
CA ALA A 171 1.19 19.07 7.17
C ALA A 171 0.17 18.01 7.64
N PRO A 172 -0.57 17.35 6.73
CA PRO A 172 -1.54 16.35 7.12
C PRO A 172 -0.83 15.15 7.78
N THR A 173 -0.98 15.03 9.10
CA THR A 173 -0.63 13.82 9.83
C THR A 173 -1.72 12.79 9.57
N SER A 174 -1.36 11.75 8.83
CA SER A 174 -2.16 10.54 8.69
C SER A 174 -2.22 9.81 10.03
N SER A 175 -3.36 9.87 10.72
CA SER A 175 -3.70 8.92 11.77
C SER A 175 -5.04 8.27 11.47
N SER A 176 -4.96 7.07 10.89
CA SER A 176 -6.05 6.12 10.76
C SER A 176 -6.45 5.62 12.14
N SER A 177 -7.52 6.16 12.71
CA SER A 177 -8.20 5.62 13.89
C SER A 177 -9.39 4.77 13.44
N THR A 178 -9.20 3.46 13.46
CA THR A 178 -10.22 2.43 13.28
C THR A 178 -11.21 2.50 14.45
N GLN A 179 -12.46 2.88 14.19
CA GLN A 179 -13.53 2.67 15.17
C GLN A 179 -14.08 1.24 15.07
N PRO A 180 -14.34 0.56 16.21
CA PRO A 180 -15.00 -0.73 16.20
C PRO A 180 -16.51 -0.58 15.96
N ARG A 181 -17.03 -1.34 14.98
CA ARG A 181 -18.47 -1.54 14.79
C ARG A 181 -19.05 -2.25 16.01
N THR A 182 -20.02 -1.61 16.65
CA THR A 182 -20.95 -2.29 17.56
C THR A 182 -21.96 -3.11 16.73
N LEU A 183 -22.06 -4.40 17.06
CA LEU A 183 -23.12 -5.28 16.58
C LEU A 183 -24.36 -5.06 17.47
N PRO A 184 -25.58 -4.94 16.93
CA PRO A 184 -26.78 -5.02 17.74
C PRO A 184 -27.14 -6.50 18.02
N ASP A 185 -27.62 -6.70 19.25
CA ASP A 185 -28.11 -7.95 19.81
C ASP A 185 -29.21 -8.61 18.97
N GLY A 186 -29.27 -9.94 19.10
CA GLY A 186 -29.90 -10.87 18.17
C GLY A 186 -31.41 -10.82 18.04
N GLN A 187 -31.88 -11.38 16.92
CA GLN A 187 -33.16 -12.07 16.81
C GLN A 187 -33.01 -13.27 15.86
N ILE A 188 -33.25 -14.46 16.45
CA ILE A 188 -33.65 -15.77 15.87
C ILE A 188 -32.60 -16.50 15.03
#